data_AF-A0A5N5QQG6-F1
#
_entry.id   AF-A0A5N5QQG6-F1
#
_cell.length_a   1.000
_cell.length_b   1.000
_cell.length_c   1.000
_cell.angle_alpha   90.00
_cell.angle_beta   90.00
_cell.angle_gamma   90.00
#
_symmetry.space_group_name_H-M   'P 1'
#
loop_
_entity.id
_entity.type
_entity.pdbx_description
1 polymer ?
#
loop_
_entity_poly.entity_id
_entity_poly.type
_entity_poly.pdbx_seq_one_letter_code
_entity_poly.pdbx_strand_id
1 'polypeptide(L)'
;MEESNVQPVRCPVTVCGDIHGQFHDLSELFRIGGNSPDTNYLFMGDYVDRGYYSVETVTLLVTLKLRYRDRVTILRGNHESRQITQVYGFYDECLRKYGNANVWKYFTDLFDFLPLTALIDNQIFCLHGGLSPSIDTLDHVRGIDRVQEVPHEGPMCDLLWSDPDDRCGWGISPRGAGYTFGQDISEAFNHNNGLTLVARAHQLVMEGMSDMAKITSDANISFGA
;
A
#
# COMPACT_ATOMS: atom_id res chain seq x y z
N MET A 1 13.55 10.40 13.15
CA MET A 1 14.01 9.84 11.87
C MET A 1 12.80 9.79 10.98
N GLU A 2 12.84 10.53 9.88
CA GLU A 2 11.75 10.60 8.89
C GLU A 2 11.83 9.37 7.98
N GLU A 3 10.67 8.82 7.59
CA GLU A 3 10.60 7.68 6.66
C GLU A 3 10.76 8.14 5.21
N SER A 4 11.35 7.27 4.39
CA SER A 4 11.61 7.52 2.96
C SER A 4 10.38 7.16 2.11
N ASN A 5 10.22 7.75 0.93
CA ASN A 5 9.21 7.29 -0.04
C ASN A 5 9.47 5.86 -0.51
N VAL A 6 10.74 5.43 -0.47
CA VAL A 6 11.18 4.05 -0.64
C VAL A 6 11.70 3.59 0.70
N GLN A 7 10.80 3.10 1.56
CA GLN A 7 11.11 2.74 2.93
C GLN A 7 11.86 1.40 3.00
N PRO A 8 13.11 1.34 3.51
CA PRO A 8 13.82 0.08 3.66
C PRO A 8 13.16 -0.82 4.71
N VAL A 9 12.98 -2.09 4.38
CA VAL A 9 12.43 -3.12 5.27
C VAL A 9 13.34 -4.36 5.24
N ARG A 10 13.51 -5.04 6.37
CA ARG A 10 14.36 -6.23 6.47
C ARG A 10 13.52 -7.49 6.68
N CYS A 11 13.97 -8.61 6.14
CA CYS A 11 13.40 -9.91 6.49
C CYS A 11 13.78 -10.34 7.92
N PRO A 12 12.98 -11.21 8.56
CA PRO A 12 11.69 -11.73 8.08
C PRO A 12 10.58 -10.67 8.17
N VAL A 13 9.62 -10.69 7.24
CA VAL A 13 8.46 -9.77 7.27
C VAL A 13 7.22 -10.40 6.65
N THR A 14 6.06 -10.14 7.24
CA THR A 14 4.76 -10.46 6.68
C THR A 14 4.22 -9.27 5.89
N VAL A 15 3.94 -9.47 4.61
CA VAL A 15 3.40 -8.47 3.69
C VAL A 15 1.88 -8.64 3.58
N CYS A 16 1.13 -7.55 3.74
CA CYS A 16 -0.33 -7.55 3.78
C CYS A 16 -0.91 -6.57 2.77
N GLY A 17 -1.97 -6.98 2.07
CA GLY A 17 -2.71 -6.15 1.12
C GLY A 17 -3.81 -5.29 1.77
N ASP A 18 -4.87 -5.03 1.00
CA ASP A 18 -6.01 -4.19 1.36
C ASP A 18 -6.76 -4.73 2.57
N ILE A 19 -7.20 -3.85 3.49
CA ILE A 19 -7.96 -4.22 4.69
C ILE A 19 -9.39 -3.66 4.67
N HIS A 20 -9.59 -2.46 4.10
CA HIS A 20 -10.90 -1.85 3.89
C HIS A 20 -11.86 -1.89 5.10
N GLY A 21 -11.35 -1.52 6.28
CA GLY A 21 -12.17 -1.49 7.50
C GLY A 21 -12.74 -2.84 7.95
N GLN A 22 -12.18 -3.96 7.49
CA GLN A 22 -12.52 -5.31 7.92
C GLN A 22 -11.78 -5.69 9.21
N PHE A 23 -12.05 -4.97 10.30
CA PHE A 23 -11.31 -5.09 11.57
C PHE A 23 -11.25 -6.51 12.17
N HIS A 24 -12.32 -7.28 12.02
CA HIS A 24 -12.36 -8.66 12.51
C HIS A 24 -11.46 -9.59 11.69
N ASP A 25 -11.38 -9.37 10.37
CA ASP A 25 -10.48 -10.12 9.49
C ASP A 25 -9.03 -9.70 9.73
N LEU A 26 -8.76 -8.42 10.00
CA LEU A 26 -7.45 -7.96 10.47
C LEU A 26 -7.03 -8.64 11.79
N SER A 27 -7.99 -8.88 12.69
CA SER A 27 -7.71 -9.62 13.92
C SER A 27 -7.32 -11.07 13.62
N GLU A 28 -7.95 -11.70 12.62
CA GLU A 28 -7.61 -13.05 12.17
C GLU A 28 -6.22 -13.09 11.49
N LEU A 29 -5.90 -12.08 10.68
CA LEU A 29 -4.58 -11.91 10.07
C LEU A 29 -3.45 -11.93 11.12
N PHE A 30 -3.64 -11.27 12.27
CA PHE A 30 -2.68 -11.34 13.37
C PHE A 30 -2.65 -12.69 14.09
N ARG A 31 -3.77 -13.44 14.12
CA ARG A 31 -3.77 -14.81 14.66
C ARG A 31 -2.99 -15.78 13.79
N ILE A 32 -3.05 -15.60 12.47
CA ILE A 32 -2.36 -16.45 11.49
C ILE A 32 -0.88 -16.06 11.39
N GLY A 33 -0.57 -14.77 11.18
CA GLY A 33 0.79 -14.27 10.99
C GLY A 33 1.60 -14.09 12.27
N GLY A 34 0.95 -14.11 13.44
CA GLY A 34 1.56 -13.86 14.74
C GLY A 34 1.46 -12.38 15.17
N ASN A 35 1.50 -12.13 16.47
CA ASN A 35 1.31 -10.79 16.99
C ASN A 35 2.57 -9.92 16.82
N SER A 36 2.37 -8.62 16.57
CA SER A 36 3.44 -7.63 16.74
C SER A 36 3.73 -7.42 18.24
N PRO A 37 5.01 -7.34 18.69
CA PRO A 37 6.23 -7.12 17.90
C PRO A 37 7.02 -8.37 17.52
N ASP A 38 6.52 -9.57 17.82
CA ASP A 38 7.25 -10.81 17.56
C ASP A 38 7.37 -11.07 16.04
N THR A 39 6.31 -10.76 15.30
CA THR A 39 6.29 -10.74 13.82
C THR A 39 6.44 -9.30 13.29
N ASN A 40 7.28 -9.13 12.26
CA ASN A 40 7.39 -7.87 11.52
C ASN A 40 6.31 -7.80 10.42
N TYR A 41 5.74 -6.62 10.18
CA TYR A 41 4.67 -6.40 9.22
C TYR A 41 4.96 -5.25 8.25
N LEU A 42 4.52 -5.42 7.01
CA LEU A 42 4.43 -4.39 5.97
C LEU A 42 3.01 -4.43 5.40
N PHE A 43 2.24 -3.36 5.62
CA PHE A 43 0.90 -3.21 5.05
C PHE A 43 0.94 -2.27 3.85
N MET A 44 0.38 -2.69 2.71
CA MET A 44 0.54 -2.01 1.42
C MET A 44 -0.46 -0.87 1.15
N GLY A 45 -1.47 -0.67 2.00
CA GLY A 45 -2.41 0.45 1.88
C GLY A 45 -3.86 0.00 2.10
N ASP A 46 -4.80 0.91 1.81
CA ASP A 46 -6.25 0.69 1.82
C ASP A 46 -6.76 0.10 3.14
N TYR A 47 -6.53 0.87 4.21
CA TYR A 47 -6.97 0.54 5.56
C TYR A 47 -8.42 0.94 5.80
N VAL A 48 -8.86 1.97 5.09
CA VAL A 48 -10.15 2.62 5.30
C VAL A 48 -11.13 2.39 4.13
N ASP A 49 -12.34 2.90 4.30
CA ASP A 49 -13.49 2.77 3.40
C ASP A 49 -14.04 1.34 3.24
N ARG A 50 -15.20 1.23 2.59
CA ARG A 50 -15.97 0.00 2.28
C ARG A 50 -16.51 -0.76 3.50
N GLY A 51 -15.67 -1.06 4.49
CA GLY A 51 -16.05 -1.70 5.74
C GLY A 51 -16.68 -0.72 6.75
N TYR A 52 -17.09 -1.26 7.89
CA TYR A 52 -17.76 -0.49 8.96
C TYR A 52 -16.84 -0.10 10.13
N TYR A 53 -15.60 -0.59 10.11
CA TYR A 53 -14.62 -0.47 11.19
C TYR A 53 -13.29 0.13 10.72
N SER A 54 -13.34 1.04 9.75
CA SER A 54 -12.14 1.70 9.23
C SER A 54 -11.41 2.50 10.30
N VAL A 55 -12.14 3.15 11.22
CA VAL A 55 -11.55 3.89 12.34
C VAL A 55 -10.75 2.96 13.24
N GLU A 56 -11.31 1.83 13.66
CA GLU A 56 -10.63 0.88 14.54
C GLU A 56 -9.42 0.26 13.83
N THR A 57 -9.56 -0.10 12.55
CA THR A 57 -8.49 -0.62 11.70
C THR A 57 -7.31 0.35 11.63
N VAL A 58 -7.53 1.59 11.18
CA VAL A 58 -6.44 2.55 11.00
C VAL A 58 -5.85 2.99 12.34
N THR A 59 -6.67 3.10 13.39
CA THR A 59 -6.19 3.43 14.74
C THR A 59 -5.26 2.33 15.27
N LEU A 60 -5.62 1.06 15.09
CA LEU A 60 -4.78 -0.06 15.51
C LEU A 60 -3.43 -0.06 14.77
N LEU A 61 -3.45 0.05 13.44
CA LEU A 61 -2.24 0.05 12.62
C LEU A 61 -1.31 1.22 12.94
N VAL A 62 -1.85 2.43 13.09
CA VAL A 62 -1.07 3.61 13.50
C VAL A 62 -0.53 3.44 14.93
N THR A 63 -1.31 2.88 15.85
CA THR A 63 -0.85 2.63 17.22
C THR A 63 0.30 1.63 17.26
N LEU A 64 0.20 0.54 16.48
CA LEU A 64 1.27 -0.44 16.32
C LEU A 64 2.51 0.21 15.69
N LYS A 65 2.33 1.03 14.65
CA LYS A 65 3.42 1.80 14.05
C LYS A 65 4.13 2.69 15.07
N LEU A 66 3.38 3.44 15.86
CA LEU A 66 3.94 4.33 16.88
C LEU A 66 4.67 3.56 17.98
N ARG A 67 4.13 2.41 18.38
CA ARG A 67 4.64 1.57 19.47
C ARG A 67 5.84 0.71 19.06
N TYR A 68 5.88 0.25 17.82
CA TYR A 68 6.85 -0.69 17.26
C TYR A 68 7.33 -0.21 15.88
N ARG A 69 7.92 0.99 15.83
CA ARG A 69 8.28 1.70 14.59
C ARG A 69 9.15 0.89 13.62
N ASP A 70 10.06 0.08 14.15
CA ASP A 70 11.00 -0.74 13.37
C ASP A 70 10.43 -2.13 13.02
N ARG A 71 9.20 -2.44 13.47
CA ARG A 71 8.53 -3.74 13.29
C ARG A 71 7.33 -3.66 12.36
N VAL A 72 6.72 -2.48 12.22
CA VAL A 72 5.51 -2.29 11.42
C VAL A 72 5.76 -1.16 10.44
N THR A 73 5.57 -1.43 9.15
CA THR A 73 5.57 -0.45 8.06
C THR A 73 4.16 -0.35 7.50
N ILE A 74 3.66 0.87 7.32
CA ILE A 74 2.33 1.14 6.76
C ILE A 74 2.50 2.09 5.58
N LEU A 75 2.20 1.61 4.37
CA LEU A 75 2.27 2.38 3.14
C LEU A 75 0.94 3.12 2.89
N ARG A 76 0.97 4.09 1.99
CA ARG A 76 -0.23 4.78 1.54
C ARG A 76 -0.93 3.95 0.46
N GLY A 77 -2.22 3.68 0.61
CA GLY A 77 -3.09 3.21 -0.47
C GLY A 77 -3.82 4.35 -1.16
N ASN A 78 -4.60 4.05 -2.19
CA ASN A 78 -5.38 5.06 -2.89
C ASN A 78 -6.60 5.52 -2.06
N HIS A 79 -7.05 4.72 -1.10
CA HIS A 79 -8.11 5.09 -0.17
C HIS A 79 -7.64 6.00 0.99
N GLU A 80 -6.34 6.13 1.24
CA GLU A 80 -5.77 7.11 2.18
C GLU A 80 -5.71 8.54 1.57
N SER A 81 -6.85 8.98 1.03
CA SER A 81 -7.08 10.24 0.30
C SER A 81 -8.34 10.94 0.82
N ARG A 82 -8.32 12.28 0.91
CA ARG A 82 -9.48 13.09 1.29
C ARG A 82 -10.65 12.91 0.32
N GLN A 83 -10.37 12.88 -0.98
CA GLN A 83 -11.41 12.80 -2.00
C GLN A 83 -12.10 11.43 -1.99
N ILE A 84 -11.33 10.35 -1.84
CA ILE A 84 -11.85 8.99 -1.83
C ILE A 84 -12.65 8.72 -0.55
N THR A 85 -12.11 9.08 0.61
CA THR A 85 -12.77 8.85 1.91
C THR A 85 -14.10 9.60 2.09
N GLN A 86 -14.30 10.71 1.37
CA GLN A 86 -15.57 11.45 1.35
C GLN A 86 -16.68 10.70 0.61
N VAL A 87 -16.34 9.80 -0.31
CA VAL A 87 -17.29 9.09 -1.17
C VAL A 87 -17.49 7.65 -0.73
N TYR A 88 -16.45 7.01 -0.16
CA TYR A 88 -16.42 5.57 0.06
C TYR A 88 -16.59 5.11 1.52
N GLY A 89 -16.88 6.05 2.43
CA GLY A 89 -17.52 5.77 3.71
C GLY A 89 -16.74 6.18 4.96
N PHE A 90 -15.43 6.38 4.89
CA PHE A 90 -14.63 6.71 6.07
C PHE A 90 -14.98 8.07 6.69
N TYR A 91 -15.30 9.07 5.86
CA TYR A 91 -15.80 10.36 6.34
C TYR A 91 -17.10 10.19 7.15
N ASP A 92 -18.07 9.48 6.60
CA ASP A 92 -19.37 9.23 7.25
C ASP A 92 -19.21 8.36 8.51
N GLU A 93 -18.29 7.40 8.50
CA GLU A 93 -17.95 6.61 9.68
C GLU A 93 -17.42 7.49 10.81
N CYS A 94 -16.46 8.37 10.53
CA CYS A 94 -15.91 9.30 11.51
C CYS A 94 -16.99 10.23 12.06
N LEU A 95 -17.82 10.81 11.19
CA LEU A 95 -18.90 11.70 11.58
C LEU A 95 -19.92 10.98 12.49
N ARG A 96 -20.29 9.74 12.14
CA ARG A 96 -21.23 8.92 12.92
C ARG A 96 -20.65 8.52 14.29
N LYS A 97 -19.38 8.14 14.36
CA LYS A 97 -18.75 7.66 15.61
C LYS A 97 -18.35 8.78 16.57
N TYR A 98 -18.01 9.97 16.05
CA TYR A 98 -17.45 11.07 16.86
C TYR A 98 -18.28 12.36 16.85
N GLY A 99 -19.35 12.42 16.04
CA GLY A 99 -20.26 13.57 15.97
C GLY A 99 -19.69 14.81 15.27
N ASN A 100 -18.47 14.74 14.74
CA ASN A 100 -17.83 15.82 13.97
C ASN A 100 -16.72 15.27 13.06
N ALA A 101 -16.18 16.12 12.18
CA ALA A 101 -15.18 15.74 11.17
C ALA A 101 -13.71 15.81 11.66
N ASN A 102 -13.44 16.10 12.94
CA ASN A 102 -12.06 16.30 13.39
C ASN A 102 -11.22 15.03 13.28
N VAL A 103 -11.79 13.86 13.62
CA VAL A 103 -11.08 12.58 13.52
C VAL A 103 -10.72 12.27 12.07
N TRP A 104 -11.64 12.47 11.13
CA TRP A 104 -11.36 12.34 9.70
C TRP A 104 -10.25 13.30 9.24
N LYS A 105 -10.30 14.57 9.69
CA LYS A 105 -9.26 15.56 9.39
C LYS A 105 -7.89 15.11 9.91
N TYR A 106 -7.80 14.63 11.14
CA TYR A 106 -6.54 14.18 11.72
C TYR A 106 -5.95 12.97 10.99
N PHE A 107 -6.78 12.00 10.60
CA PHE A 107 -6.32 10.86 9.83
C PHE A 107 -5.90 11.25 8.42
N THR A 108 -6.67 12.08 7.71
CA THR A 108 -6.28 12.52 6.37
C THR A 108 -5.04 13.41 6.36
N ASP A 109 -4.83 14.25 7.38
CA ASP A 109 -3.58 14.98 7.57
C ASP A 109 -2.40 14.03 7.87
N LEU A 110 -2.63 12.92 8.58
CA LEU A 110 -1.62 11.87 8.81
C LEU A 110 -1.30 11.08 7.54
N PHE A 111 -2.30 10.80 6.69
CA PHE A 111 -2.13 10.02 5.46
C PHE A 111 -1.13 10.63 4.49
N ASP A 112 -0.99 11.97 4.49
CA ASP A 112 0.00 12.66 3.68
C ASP A 112 1.46 12.29 4.03
N PHE A 113 1.70 11.80 5.25
CA PHE A 113 3.04 11.41 5.69
C PHE A 113 3.40 9.95 5.37
N LEU A 114 2.40 9.12 5.03
CA LEU A 114 2.61 7.69 4.79
C LEU A 114 3.56 7.46 3.61
N PRO A 115 4.60 6.62 3.75
CA PRO A 115 5.47 6.24 2.65
C PRO A 115 4.68 5.70 1.46
N LEU A 116 5.12 6.00 0.24
CA LEU A 116 4.48 5.51 -0.98
C LEU A 116 4.84 4.06 -1.28
N THR A 117 6.08 3.67 -0.96
CA THR A 117 6.64 2.36 -1.33
C THR A 117 7.61 1.86 -0.27
N ALA A 118 7.93 0.58 -0.32
CA ALA A 118 8.96 -0.05 0.50
C ALA A 118 9.88 -0.93 -0.34
N LEU A 119 11.08 -1.19 0.19
CA LEU A 119 12.08 -2.04 -0.44
C LEU A 119 12.57 -3.07 0.58
N ILE A 120 12.15 -4.32 0.42
CA ILE A 120 12.53 -5.43 1.30
C ILE A 120 13.87 -5.98 0.84
N ASP A 121 14.87 -5.94 1.73
CA ASP A 121 16.24 -6.45 1.52
C ASP A 121 16.87 -6.08 0.17
N ASN A 122 16.55 -4.88 -0.33
CA ASN A 122 17.01 -4.34 -1.61
C ASN A 122 16.63 -5.18 -2.85
N GLN A 123 15.63 -6.06 -2.74
CA GLN A 123 15.26 -6.98 -3.81
C GLN A 123 13.78 -6.94 -4.18
N ILE A 124 12.88 -6.75 -3.20
CA ILE A 124 11.44 -6.75 -3.44
C ILE A 124 10.89 -5.36 -3.25
N PHE A 125 10.34 -4.80 -4.33
CA PHE A 125 9.71 -3.48 -4.33
C PHE A 125 8.23 -3.61 -4.04
N CYS A 126 7.79 -3.04 -2.92
CA CYS A 126 6.41 -3.10 -2.44
C CYS A 126 5.73 -1.75 -2.61
N LEU A 127 4.51 -1.73 -3.13
CA LEU A 127 3.68 -0.54 -3.31
C LEU A 127 2.20 -0.93 -3.39
N HIS A 128 1.30 0.04 -3.30
CA HIS A 128 -0.14 -0.24 -3.35
C HIS A 128 -0.63 -0.62 -4.75
N GLY A 129 -0.53 0.33 -5.68
CA GLY A 129 -1.04 0.20 -7.04
C GLY A 129 -0.05 -0.52 -7.94
N GLY A 130 0.82 0.23 -8.62
CA GLY A 130 1.69 -0.33 -9.63
C GLY A 130 2.65 0.68 -10.24
N LEU A 131 3.26 0.34 -11.37
CA LEU A 131 4.32 1.15 -11.97
C LEU A 131 3.79 2.42 -12.63
N SER A 132 4.68 3.38 -12.89
CA SER A 132 4.40 4.63 -13.59
C SER A 132 5.29 4.78 -14.82
N PRO A 133 4.77 5.26 -15.96
CA PRO A 133 5.60 5.60 -17.12
C PRO A 133 6.53 6.80 -16.86
N SER A 134 6.37 7.50 -15.74
CA SER A 134 7.24 8.61 -15.31
C SER A 134 8.35 8.18 -14.33
N ILE A 135 8.43 6.89 -13.99
CA ILE A 135 9.34 6.36 -12.97
C ILE A 135 10.15 5.19 -13.56
N ASP A 136 11.39 5.47 -13.95
CA ASP A 136 12.33 4.44 -14.41
C ASP A 136 13.15 3.83 -13.28
N THR A 137 13.38 4.59 -12.20
CA THR A 137 14.27 4.20 -11.10
C THR A 137 13.68 4.43 -9.73
N LEU A 138 14.17 3.68 -8.73
CA LEU A 138 13.83 3.90 -7.32
C LEU A 138 14.20 5.32 -6.84
N ASP A 139 15.20 5.97 -7.45
CA ASP A 139 15.56 7.36 -7.11
C ASP A 139 14.48 8.36 -7.55
N HIS A 140 13.78 8.12 -8.66
CA HIS A 140 12.64 8.95 -9.03
C HIS A 140 11.54 8.88 -7.96
N VAL A 141 11.27 7.69 -7.39
CA VAL A 141 10.32 7.52 -6.29
C VAL A 141 10.77 8.29 -5.04
N ARG A 142 12.06 8.22 -4.69
CA ARG A 142 12.64 8.97 -3.55
C ARG A 142 12.47 10.49 -3.70
N GLY A 143 12.46 10.99 -4.93
CA GLY A 143 12.33 12.43 -5.23
C GLY A 143 10.90 12.98 -5.19
N ILE A 144 9.86 12.15 -5.04
CA ILE A 144 8.47 12.61 -5.00
C ILE A 144 8.21 13.43 -3.71
N ASP A 145 7.59 14.60 -3.83
CA ASP A 145 7.04 15.29 -2.66
C ASP A 145 5.73 14.60 -2.26
N ARG A 146 5.76 13.71 -1.26
CA ARG A 146 4.57 12.92 -0.87
C ARG A 146 3.62 13.65 0.07
N VAL A 147 4.06 14.72 0.75
CA VAL A 147 3.33 15.36 1.86
C VAL A 147 2.28 16.32 1.32
N GLN A 148 1.32 15.73 0.63
CA GLN A 148 0.20 16.39 -0.02
C GLN A 148 -0.93 15.38 -0.25
N GLU A 149 -2.10 15.89 -0.59
CA GLU A 149 -3.20 15.08 -1.12
C GLU A 149 -2.75 14.38 -2.41
N VAL A 150 -3.23 13.15 -2.62
CA VAL A 150 -2.92 12.39 -3.84
C VAL A 150 -3.40 13.18 -5.08
N PRO A 151 -2.50 13.54 -6.01
CA PRO A 151 -2.89 14.23 -7.25
C PRO A 151 -3.75 13.33 -8.15
N HIS A 152 -4.49 13.94 -9.08
CA HIS A 152 -5.28 13.19 -10.06
C HIS A 152 -4.44 12.49 -11.14
N GLU A 153 -3.20 12.93 -11.35
CA GLU A 153 -2.27 12.39 -12.36
C GLU A 153 -0.81 12.50 -11.89
N GLY A 154 0.08 11.83 -12.60
CA GLY A 154 1.52 11.86 -12.35
C GLY A 154 2.02 10.75 -11.43
N PRO A 155 3.32 10.75 -11.10
CA PRO A 155 4.01 9.58 -10.54
C PRO A 155 3.43 9.12 -9.20
N MET A 156 2.99 10.03 -8.34
CA MET A 156 2.35 9.67 -7.07
C MET A 156 0.97 9.02 -7.27
N CYS A 157 0.18 9.51 -8.24
CA CYS A 157 -1.12 8.93 -8.59
C CYS A 157 -0.91 7.50 -9.12
N ASP A 158 0.00 7.35 -10.08
CA ASP A 158 0.27 6.08 -10.74
C ASP A 158 0.71 4.98 -9.75
N LEU A 159 1.60 5.31 -8.79
CA LEU A 159 2.05 4.37 -7.76
C LEU A 159 0.91 3.81 -6.90
N LEU A 160 -0.19 4.55 -6.77
CA LEU A 160 -1.35 4.18 -5.97
C LEU A 160 -2.51 3.59 -6.79
N TRP A 161 -2.56 3.83 -8.10
CA TRP A 161 -3.72 3.50 -8.94
C TRP A 161 -3.45 2.56 -10.13
N SER A 162 -2.20 2.38 -10.53
CA SER A 162 -1.87 1.55 -11.69
C SER A 162 -2.10 0.06 -11.44
N ASP A 163 -2.41 -0.67 -12.50
CA ASP A 163 -2.72 -2.10 -12.48
C ASP A 163 -1.91 -2.91 -13.51
N PRO A 164 -1.55 -4.16 -13.22
CA PRO A 164 -1.02 -5.07 -14.23
C PRO A 164 -2.08 -5.42 -15.29
N ASP A 165 -1.62 -5.76 -16.49
CA ASP A 165 -2.47 -6.13 -17.64
C ASP A 165 -1.74 -7.18 -18.51
N ASP A 166 -2.50 -8.06 -19.15
CA ASP A 166 -1.95 -9.10 -20.04
C ASP A 166 -1.38 -8.51 -21.34
N ARG A 167 -1.75 -7.27 -21.64
CA ARG A 167 -1.25 -6.53 -22.80
C ARG A 167 0.18 -6.03 -22.56
N CYS A 168 1.00 -6.14 -23.59
CA CYS A 168 2.37 -5.60 -23.61
C CYS A 168 2.38 -4.07 -23.56
N GLY A 169 3.33 -3.49 -22.84
CA GLY A 169 3.53 -2.06 -22.71
C GLY A 169 2.58 -1.37 -21.74
N TRP A 170 2.35 -0.07 -21.95
CA TRP A 170 1.46 0.75 -21.14
C TRP A 170 0.07 0.89 -21.78
N GLY A 171 -0.97 0.90 -20.94
CA GLY A 171 -2.35 1.21 -21.34
C GLY A 171 -2.99 2.25 -20.43
N ILE A 172 -4.11 2.82 -20.88
CA ILE A 172 -4.91 3.74 -20.06
C ILE A 172 -5.70 2.91 -19.04
N SER A 173 -5.61 3.29 -17.76
CA SER A 173 -6.35 2.61 -16.70
C SER A 173 -7.86 2.80 -16.85
N PRO A 174 -8.67 1.73 -16.75
CA PRO A 174 -10.13 1.83 -16.74
C PRO A 174 -10.66 2.49 -15.44
N ARG A 175 -9.80 2.68 -14.43
CA ARG A 175 -10.16 3.36 -13.18
C ARG A 175 -10.34 4.87 -13.34
N GLY A 176 -9.87 5.44 -14.46
CA GLY A 176 -9.84 6.88 -14.68
C GLY A 176 -8.65 7.59 -14.01
N ALA A 177 -7.73 6.83 -13.40
CA ALA A 177 -6.48 7.30 -12.80
C ALA A 177 -5.42 6.18 -12.91
N GLY A 178 -4.15 6.56 -13.06
CA GLY A 178 -3.05 5.63 -13.29
C GLY A 178 -3.04 5.00 -14.69
N TYR A 179 -2.23 3.94 -14.84
CA TYR A 179 -2.03 3.22 -16.09
C TYR A 179 -2.24 1.72 -15.90
N THR A 180 -2.44 1.00 -17.00
CA THR A 180 -2.16 -0.43 -17.03
C THR A 180 -0.75 -0.70 -17.52
N PHE A 181 -0.10 -1.77 -17.04
CA PHE A 181 1.26 -2.14 -17.45
C PHE A 181 1.43 -3.64 -17.66
N GLY A 182 2.12 -3.99 -18.74
CA GLY A 182 2.43 -5.37 -19.11
C GLY A 182 3.57 -6.00 -18.31
N GLN A 183 3.75 -7.31 -18.53
CA GLN A 183 4.87 -8.07 -17.99
C GLN A 183 6.22 -7.50 -18.44
N ASP A 184 6.33 -7.04 -19.69
CA ASP A 184 7.55 -6.44 -20.25
C ASP A 184 8.00 -5.20 -19.49
N ILE A 185 7.04 -4.37 -19.06
CA ILE A 185 7.30 -3.17 -18.25
C ILE A 185 7.83 -3.57 -16.87
N SER A 186 7.21 -4.57 -16.24
CA SER A 186 7.61 -5.06 -14.92
C SER A 186 9.01 -5.69 -14.94
N GLU A 187 9.31 -6.50 -15.95
CA GLU A 187 10.62 -7.12 -16.16
C GLU A 187 11.71 -6.07 -16.40
N ALA A 188 11.44 -5.08 -17.26
CA ALA A 188 12.36 -3.99 -17.53
C ALA A 188 12.65 -3.16 -16.27
N PHE A 189 11.61 -2.79 -15.52
CA PHE A 189 11.75 -2.04 -14.27
C PHE A 189 12.58 -2.83 -13.24
N ASN A 190 12.29 -4.11 -13.07
CA ASN A 190 13.02 -4.97 -12.15
C ASN A 190 14.49 -5.10 -12.53
N HIS A 191 14.78 -5.39 -13.81
CA HIS A 191 16.14 -5.49 -14.30
C HIS A 191 16.94 -4.19 -14.09
N ASN A 192 16.35 -3.04 -14.42
CA ASN A 192 17.01 -1.75 -14.30
C ASN A 192 17.30 -1.34 -12.85
N ASN A 193 16.50 -1.83 -11.91
CA ASN A 193 16.61 -1.48 -10.49
C ASN A 193 17.24 -2.61 -9.63
N GLY A 194 17.65 -3.73 -10.24
CA GLY A 194 18.22 -4.87 -9.53
C GLY A 194 17.21 -5.58 -8.61
N LEU A 195 15.93 -5.55 -8.96
CA LEU A 195 14.85 -6.15 -8.20
C LEU A 195 14.54 -7.56 -8.69
N THR A 196 14.04 -8.39 -7.78
CA THR A 196 13.53 -9.73 -8.10
C THR A 196 12.02 -9.73 -8.29
N LEU A 197 11.31 -8.82 -7.63
CA LEU A 197 9.85 -8.80 -7.59
C LEU A 197 9.30 -7.39 -7.35
N VAL A 198 8.17 -7.10 -8.00
CA VAL A 198 7.23 -6.05 -7.59
C VAL A 198 6.06 -6.71 -6.87
N ALA A 199 5.87 -6.41 -5.59
CA ALA A 199 4.74 -6.89 -4.79
C ALA A 199 3.74 -5.77 -4.58
N ARG A 200 2.44 -6.03 -4.82
CA ARG A 200 1.40 -4.99 -4.81
C ARG A 200 0.03 -5.48 -4.34
N ALA A 201 -0.91 -4.55 -4.11
CA ALA A 201 -2.23 -4.78 -3.53
C ALA A 201 -3.37 -4.37 -4.49
N HIS A 202 -4.40 -3.60 -4.09
CA HIS A 202 -5.31 -2.80 -4.93
C HIS A 202 -6.25 -3.51 -5.96
N GLN A 203 -5.99 -4.75 -6.36
CA GLN A 203 -6.93 -5.57 -7.13
C GLN A 203 -7.41 -6.76 -6.31
N LEU A 204 -8.73 -6.89 -6.22
CA LEU A 204 -9.36 -8.08 -5.67
C LEU A 204 -9.01 -9.29 -6.55
N VAL A 205 -8.40 -10.29 -5.93
CA VAL A 205 -8.14 -11.59 -6.53
C VAL A 205 -8.82 -12.65 -5.68
N MET A 206 -9.55 -13.58 -6.33
CA MET A 206 -10.43 -14.52 -5.63
C MET A 206 -9.68 -15.47 -4.68
N GLU A 207 -8.41 -15.76 -4.97
CA GLU A 207 -7.56 -16.64 -4.17
C GLU A 207 -6.79 -15.89 -3.07
N GLY A 208 -7.01 -14.58 -2.92
CA GLY A 208 -6.29 -13.70 -1.99
C GLY A 208 -4.93 -13.23 -2.52
N MET A 209 -4.26 -14.00 -3.38
CA MET A 209 -3.04 -13.63 -4.11
C MET A 209 -3.06 -14.14 -5.54
N SER A 210 -2.32 -13.47 -6.43
CA SER A 210 -2.05 -13.95 -7.78
C SER A 210 -0.62 -13.67 -8.19
N ASP A 211 0.03 -14.65 -8.81
CA ASP A 211 1.36 -14.49 -9.40
C ASP A 211 1.21 -14.06 -10.87
N MET A 212 1.64 -12.85 -11.21
CA MET A 212 1.90 -12.45 -12.60
C MET A 212 3.31 -12.84 -13.06
N ALA A 213 4.21 -13.14 -12.13
CA ALA A 213 5.54 -13.68 -12.38
C ALA A 213 5.93 -14.64 -11.24
N LYS A 214 6.55 -15.78 -11.58
CA LYS A 214 6.92 -16.83 -10.62
C LYS A 214 7.82 -16.26 -9.51
N ILE A 215 7.28 -16.18 -8.29
CA ILE A 215 8.07 -15.95 -7.09
C ILE A 215 8.70 -17.29 -6.69
N THR A 216 10.03 -17.38 -6.71
CA THR A 216 10.71 -18.41 -5.90
C THR A 216 10.42 -18.08 -4.44
N SER A 217 9.69 -18.95 -3.74
CA SER A 217 9.34 -18.73 -2.33
C SER A 217 10.61 -18.60 -1.47
N ASP A 218 11.06 -17.38 -1.25
CA ASP A 218 12.07 -17.09 -0.23
C ASP A 218 11.42 -17.33 1.12
N ALA A 219 11.96 -18.31 1.86
CA ALA A 219 11.39 -18.87 3.09
C ALA A 219 11.22 -17.86 4.27
N ASN A 220 11.53 -16.58 4.06
CA ASN A 220 11.52 -15.53 5.07
C ASN A 220 10.48 -14.42 4.81
N ILE A 221 9.67 -14.55 3.76
CA ILE A 221 8.60 -13.59 3.43
C ILE A 221 7.28 -14.34 3.33
N SER A 222 6.34 -13.97 4.17
CA SER A 222 4.95 -14.45 4.11
C SER A 222 4.07 -13.35 3.54
N PHE A 223 3.20 -13.70 2.60
CA PHE A 223 2.14 -12.83 2.15
C PHE A 223 0.85 -13.22 2.89
N GLY A 224 0.09 -12.24 3.34
CA GLY A 224 -1.24 -12.41 3.96
C GLY A 224 -2.29 -11.64 3.17
N ALA A 225 -3.40 -12.30 2.85
CA ALA A 225 -4.61 -11.71 2.28
C ALA A 225 -5.63 -11.43 3.39
#